data_AF-A0A7K4TLM1-F1
#
_entry.id   AF-A0A7K4TLM1-F1
#
_cell.length_a   1.000
_cell.length_b   1.000
_cell.length_c   1.000
_cell.angle_alpha   90.00
_cell.angle_beta   90.00
_cell.angle_gamma   90.00
#
_symmetry.space_group_name_H-M   'P 1'
#
loop_
_entity.id
_entity.type
_entity.pdbx_description
1 polymer ?
#
loop_
_entity_poly.entity_id
_entity_poly.type
_entity_poly.pdbx_seq_one_letter_code
_entity_poly.pdbx_strand_id
1 'polypeptide(L)'
;PRRLVVLGFPCNQFGYQENGTNEEILNSLKHVRPGGGFEPNFTLFQKCQVNGQDTHPVFAYLKAHLPAPADEADHLMTEPRFITWSPVR
;
A
#
# COMPACT_ATOMS: atom_id res chain seq x y z
N PRO A 1 -5.92 -1.00 -29.28
CA PRO A 1 -6.39 -0.23 -28.10
C PRO A 1 -5.57 -0.54 -26.84
N ARG A 2 -4.92 0.46 -26.23
CA ARG A 2 -4.17 0.28 -24.98
C ARG A 2 -5.15 0.13 -23.82
N ARG A 3 -5.15 -1.03 -23.16
CA ARG A 3 -5.96 -1.31 -21.96
C ARG A 3 -5.04 -1.30 -20.75
N LEU A 4 -5.03 -0.20 -20.02
CA LEU A 4 -4.39 -0.11 -18.70
C LEU A 4 -5.45 -0.38 -17.63
N VAL A 5 -5.08 -1.14 -16.60
CA VAL A 5 -5.89 -1.34 -15.40
C VAL A 5 -5.04 -0.95 -14.20
N VAL A 6 -5.60 -0.10 -13.34
CA VAL A 6 -4.96 0.35 -12.10
C VAL A 6 -5.62 -0.36 -10.93
N LEU A 7 -4.80 -0.84 -9.99
CA LEU A 7 -5.22 -1.58 -8.80
C LEU A 7 -4.59 -0.91 -7.57
N GLY A 8 -5.41 -0.55 -6.59
CA GLY A 8 -4.96 0.05 -5.33
C GLY A 8 -5.17 -0.88 -4.14
N PHE A 9 -4.15 -1.02 -3.30
CA PHE A 9 -4.15 -1.86 -2.10
C PHE A 9 -3.85 -0.98 -0.89
N PRO A 10 -4.86 -0.57 -0.10
CA PRO A 10 -4.63 0.18 1.13
C PRO A 10 -3.76 -0.61 2.11
N CYS A 11 -2.82 0.07 2.78
CA CYS A 11 -1.90 -0.55 3.74
C CYS A 11 -1.55 0.43 4.86
N ASN A 12 -1.53 -0.06 6.10
CA ASN A 12 -1.26 0.77 7.28
C ASN A 12 0.16 0.59 7.87
N GLN A 13 1.05 -0.17 7.22
CA GLN A 13 2.37 -0.51 7.78
C GLN A 13 3.36 0.67 7.76
N PHE A 14 3.10 1.68 6.94
CA PHE A 14 4.03 2.79 6.71
C PHE A 14 3.58 4.03 7.49
N GLY A 15 4.10 4.17 8.72
CA GLY A 15 3.80 5.34 9.57
C GLY A 15 2.32 5.50 9.91
N TYR A 16 1.54 4.42 9.87
CA TYR A 16 0.12 4.40 10.22
C TYR A 16 -0.75 5.42 9.47
N GLN A 17 -0.52 5.60 8.16
CA GLN A 17 -1.24 6.61 7.37
C GLN A 17 -2.65 6.18 6.91
N GLU A 18 -3.02 4.91 7.10
CA GLU A 18 -4.30 4.31 6.69
C GLU A 18 -5.00 3.66 7.90
N ASN A 19 -5.21 4.46 8.95
CA ASN A 19 -5.78 4.00 10.21
C ASN A 19 -7.26 3.61 10.12
N GLY A 20 -8.02 4.21 9.21
CA GLY A 20 -9.45 3.96 9.05
C GLY A 20 -9.77 2.52 8.64
N THR A 21 -11.00 2.09 8.88
CA THR A 21 -11.50 0.79 8.42
C THR A 21 -11.72 0.77 6.91
N ASN A 22 -11.97 -0.41 6.32
CA ASN A 22 -12.23 -0.52 4.88
C ASN A 22 -13.40 0.38 4.44
N GLU A 23 -14.40 0.52 5.31
CA GLU A 23 -15.62 1.30 5.10
C GLU A 23 -15.34 2.82 5.16
N GLU A 24 -14.28 3.24 5.85
CA GLU A 24 -13.92 4.66 6.04
C GLU A 24 -13.02 5.21 4.95
N ILE A 25 -12.24 4.36 4.26
CA ILE A 25 -11.23 4.78 3.27
C ILE A 25 -11.84 5.69 2.19
N LEU A 26 -12.97 5.30 1.59
CA LEU A 26 -13.62 6.11 0.56
C LEU A 26 -14.13 7.45 1.10
N ASN A 27 -14.61 7.48 2.35
CA ASN A 27 -15.02 8.73 3.00
C ASN A 27 -13.81 9.65 3.24
N SER A 28 -12.68 9.11 3.69
CA SER A 28 -11.44 9.88 3.87
C SER A 28 -10.95 10.48 2.55
N LEU A 29 -10.95 9.70 1.46
CA LEU A 29 -10.59 10.18 0.12
C LEU A 29 -11.52 11.30 -0.37
N LYS A 30 -12.84 11.11 -0.18
CA LYS A 30 -13.87 12.03 -0.68
C LYS A 30 -13.96 13.33 0.10
N HIS A 31 -13.76 13.27 1.42
CA HIS A 31 -14.09 14.38 2.32
C HIS A 31 -12.89 14.99 3.05
N VAL A 32 -11.80 14.24 3.23
CA VAL A 32 -10.64 14.70 4.01
C VAL A 32 -9.46 15.02 3.11
N ARG A 33 -8.91 14.01 2.44
CA ARG A 33 -7.76 14.16 1.54
C ARG A 33 -7.76 13.03 0.51
N PRO A 34 -7.82 13.32 -0.81
CA PRO A 34 -7.76 14.65 -1.42
C PRO A 34 -8.93 15.58 -1.09
N GLY A 35 -10.07 15.04 -0.68
CA GLY A 35 -11.26 15.83 -0.37
C GLY A 35 -11.97 16.31 -1.63
N GLY A 36 -12.84 17.31 -1.50
CA GLY A 36 -13.49 17.96 -2.64
C GLY A 36 -14.40 17.06 -3.48
N GLY A 37 -14.88 15.94 -2.93
CA GLY A 37 -15.70 14.97 -3.66
C GLY A 37 -14.89 14.01 -4.53
N PHE A 38 -13.57 13.90 -4.31
CA PHE A 38 -12.73 12.96 -5.05
C PHE A 38 -13.21 11.52 -4.89
N GLU A 39 -13.31 10.81 -6.01
CA GLU A 39 -13.62 9.39 -6.06
C GLU A 39 -12.62 8.68 -6.97
N PRO A 40 -11.96 7.59 -6.52
CA PRO A 40 -11.06 6.83 -7.36
C PRO A 40 -11.83 6.15 -8.49
N ASN A 41 -11.32 6.28 -9.72
CA ASN A 41 -11.89 5.63 -10.92
C ASN A 41 -11.26 4.26 -11.22
N PHE A 42 -10.60 3.66 -10.23
CA PHE A 42 -9.89 2.40 -10.31
C PHE A 42 -10.25 1.51 -9.11
N THR A 43 -9.94 0.22 -9.21
CA THR A 43 -10.30 -0.75 -8.16
C THR A 43 -9.44 -0.55 -6.93
N LEU A 44 -10.09 -0.33 -5.79
CA LEU A 44 -9.49 -0.46 -4.46
C LEU A 44 -9.89 -1.79 -3.84
N PHE A 45 -8.90 -2.52 -3.33
CA PHE A 45 -9.12 -3.75 -2.55
C PHE A 45 -9.27 -3.43 -1.06
N GLN A 46 -9.57 -4.46 -0.27
CA GLN A 46 -9.50 -4.37 1.18
C GLN A 46 -8.07 -4.07 1.65
N LYS A 47 -7.97 -3.38 2.78
CA LYS A 47 -6.72 -3.09 3.47
C LYS A 47 -5.99 -4.40 3.80
N CYS A 48 -4.70 -4.45 3.49
CA CYS A 48 -3.88 -5.64 3.72
C CYS A 48 -2.46 -5.28 4.19
N GLN A 49 -1.73 -6.29 4.67
CA GLN A 49 -0.31 -6.18 4.97
C GLN A 49 0.49 -6.49 3.70
N VAL A 50 1.51 -5.70 3.40
CA VAL A 50 2.40 -5.90 2.25
C VAL A 50 3.77 -6.43 2.66
N ASN A 51 4.07 -6.41 3.96
CA ASN A 51 5.32 -6.89 4.57
C ASN A 51 5.05 -7.77 5.81
N GLY A 52 6.08 -8.51 6.23
CA GLY A 52 6.03 -9.38 7.41
C GLY A 52 5.33 -10.73 7.19
N GLN A 53 5.07 -11.43 8.29
CA GLN A 53 4.52 -12.80 8.31
C GLN A 53 3.16 -12.89 7.59
N ASP A 54 2.33 -11.86 7.73
CA ASP A 54 0.97 -11.82 7.19
C ASP A 54 0.89 -11.11 5.82
N THR A 55 2.01 -11.02 5.10
CA THR A 55 2.06 -10.39 3.76
C THR A 55 1.02 -11.02 2.82
N HIS A 56 0.21 -10.18 2.18
CA HIS A 56 -0.75 -10.63 1.19
C HIS A 56 -0.04 -11.35 0.02
N PRO A 57 -0.57 -12.48 -0.49
CA PRO A 57 0.11 -13.31 -1.50
C PRO A 57 0.57 -12.57 -2.76
N VAL A 58 -0.21 -11.57 -3.21
CA VAL A 58 0.17 -10.73 -4.36
C VAL A 58 1.48 -9.99 -4.10
N PHE A 59 1.66 -9.39 -2.92
CA PHE A 59 2.89 -8.66 -2.58
C PHE A 59 4.06 -9.60 -2.29
N ALA A 60 3.81 -10.78 -1.72
CA ALA A 60 4.83 -11.82 -1.60
C ALA A 60 5.35 -12.25 -2.98
N TYR A 61 4.46 -12.47 -3.94
CA TYR A 61 4.80 -12.80 -5.32
C TYR A 61 5.58 -11.68 -6.01
N LEU A 62 5.11 -10.43 -5.92
CA LEU A 62 5.75 -9.28 -6.56
C LEU A 62 7.17 -9.07 -6.03
N LYS A 63 7.37 -9.08 -4.71
CA LYS A 63 8.70 -8.92 -4.10
C LYS A 63 9.65 -10.08 -4.42
N ALA A 64 9.14 -11.30 -4.62
CA ALA A 64 9.98 -12.43 -5.05
C ALA A 64 10.51 -12.28 -6.49
N HIS A 65 9.77 -11.58 -7.36
CA HIS A 65 10.16 -11.38 -8.77
C HIS A 65 10.83 -10.03 -9.01
N LEU A 66 10.60 -9.05 -8.13
CA LEU A 66 11.17 -7.71 -8.15
C LEU A 66 11.70 -7.41 -6.74
N PRO A 67 12.90 -7.91 -6.39
CA PRO A 67 13.43 -7.86 -5.03
C PRO A 67 13.81 -6.45 -4.56
N ALA A 68 14.03 -5.53 -5.50
CA ALA A 68 14.33 -4.14 -5.20
C ALA A 68 13.70 -3.21 -6.27
N PRO A 69 13.41 -1.95 -5.93
CA PRO A 69 13.04 -0.93 -6.91
C PRO A 69 14.14 -0.75 -7.96
N ALA A 70 13.76 -0.43 -9.20
CA ALA A 70 14.70 -0.30 -10.31
C ALA A 70 15.56 0.98 -10.23
N ASP A 71 15.05 2.01 -9.58
CA ASP A 71 15.63 3.34 -9.43
C ASP A 71 16.40 3.52 -8.12
N GLU A 72 16.05 2.78 -7.06
CA GLU A 72 16.70 2.87 -5.74
C GLU A 72 16.78 1.48 -5.08
N ALA A 73 17.80 0.69 -5.44
CA ALA A 73 17.88 -0.71 -5.05
C ALA A 73 18.29 -0.95 -3.57
N ASP A 74 19.04 -0.02 -2.98
CA ASP A 74 19.69 -0.22 -1.67
C ASP A 74 18.96 0.47 -0.50
N HIS A 75 17.96 1.31 -0.79
CA HIS A 75 17.23 2.04 0.25
C HIS A 75 16.02 1.25 0.74
N LEU A 76 15.98 1.00 2.05
CA LEU A 76 14.84 0.35 2.70
C LEU A 76 13.98 1.34 3.51
N MET A 77 14.61 2.03 4.46
CA MET A 77 13.95 2.99 5.34
C MET A 77 14.99 3.87 6.03
N THR A 78 14.78 5.19 6.03
CA THR A 78 15.69 6.14 6.70
C THR A 78 15.65 6.02 8.22
N GLU A 79 14.46 5.86 8.80
CA GLU A 79 14.27 5.74 10.24
C GLU A 79 13.78 4.34 10.62
N PRO A 80 14.61 3.49 11.25
CA PRO A 80 14.26 2.11 11.56
C PRO A 80 13.00 1.94 12.42
N ARG A 81 12.64 2.96 13.21
CA ARG A 81 11.43 2.95 14.05
C ARG A 81 10.13 2.78 13.27
N PHE A 82 10.12 3.09 11.97
CA PHE A 82 8.94 2.89 11.12
C PHE A 82 8.80 1.46 10.59
N ILE A 83 9.80 0.60 10.82
CA ILE A 83 9.73 -0.83 10.48
C ILE A 83 9.03 -1.55 11.63
N THR A 84 7.73 -1.77 11.49
CA THR A 84 6.88 -2.38 12.53
C THR A 84 6.47 -3.82 12.20
N TRP A 85 6.92 -4.35 11.06
CA TRP A 85 6.64 -5.71 10.61
C TRP A 85 7.81 -6.66 10.87
N SER A 86 7.50 -7.95 10.94
CA SER A 86 8.49 -9.01 11.06
C SER A 86 8.04 -10.25 10.26
N PRO A 87 8.95 -10.97 9.57
CA PRO A 87 10.36 -10.62 9.36
C PRO A 87 10.54 -9.44 8.38
N VAL A 88 11.67 -8.75 8.49
CA VAL A 88 12.16 -7.79 7.50
C VAL A 88 12.94 -8.58 6.45
N ARG A 89 12.58 -8.47 5.18
CA ARG A 89 13.20 -9.18 4.05
C ARG A 89 13.55 -8.18 2.97
#